data_AF-A0A8J2I6D3-F1
#
_entry.id   AF-A0A8J2I6D3-F1
#
_cell.length_a   1.000
_cell.length_b   1.000
_cell.length_c   1.000
_cell.angle_alpha   90.00
_cell.angle_beta   90.00
_cell.angle_gamma   90.00
#
_symmetry.space_group_name_H-M   'P 1'
#
loop_
_entity.id
_entity.type
_entity.pdbx_description
1 polymer ?
#
loop_
_entity_poly.entity_id
_entity_poly.type
_entity_poly.pdbx_seq_one_letter_code
_entity_poly.pdbx_strand_id
1 'polypeptide(L)'
;MFSKVTLALLAMSCTAIAYKDNCDGSTNSPNLSDCYVGIDRIDVGAFYSDGQEFSQGSCFIKYAINKSGPYAVSGQTIKDKALYILAHCGHHHGSYGTGNCEKCHVTVNYRN
;
A
#
# COMPACT_ATOMS: atom_id res chain seq x y z
N MET A 1 -32.90 17.27 25.56
CA MET A 1 -32.42 16.57 24.34
C MET A 1 -31.25 17.41 23.84
N PHE A 2 -29.98 16.99 23.88
CA PHE A 2 -29.38 15.83 23.21
C PHE A 2 -28.20 15.27 24.04
N SER A 3 -28.10 13.95 24.10
CA SER A 3 -27.03 13.21 24.76
C SER A 3 -25.78 13.22 23.89
N LYS A 4 -24.63 13.63 24.45
CA LYS A 4 -23.32 13.55 23.79
C LYS A 4 -22.76 12.15 24.01
N VAL A 5 -22.93 11.27 23.03
CA VAL A 5 -22.26 9.96 23.01
C VAL A 5 -20.85 10.17 22.46
N THR A 6 -19.86 10.22 23.35
CA THR A 6 -18.46 10.16 22.97
C THR A 6 -18.11 8.69 22.72
N LEU A 7 -18.05 8.30 21.44
CA LEU A 7 -17.60 6.98 21.03
C LEU A 7 -16.05 6.94 21.12
N ALA A 8 -15.53 6.35 22.20
CA ALA A 8 -14.10 6.07 22.31
C ALA A 8 -13.77 4.86 21.42
N LEU A 9 -13.15 5.10 20.25
CA LEU A 9 -12.53 4.04 19.46
C LEU A 9 -11.31 3.51 20.23
N LEU A 10 -11.43 2.30 20.77
CA LEU A 10 -10.27 1.53 21.24
C LEU A 10 -9.44 1.14 20.01
N ALA A 11 -8.34 1.86 19.80
CA ALA A 11 -7.30 1.45 18.86
C ALA A 11 -6.66 0.16 19.41
N MET A 12 -7.12 -1.00 18.93
CA MET A 12 -6.40 -2.25 19.11
C MET A 12 -5.10 -2.15 18.33
N SER A 13 -4.01 -1.84 19.02
CA SER A 13 -2.65 -2.00 18.52
C SER A 13 -2.38 -3.49 18.34
N CYS A 14 -2.76 -4.03 17.18
CA CYS A 14 -2.38 -5.36 16.73
C CYS A 14 -0.88 -5.31 16.43
N THR A 15 -0.06 -5.95 17.26
CA THR A 15 1.33 -6.26 16.91
C THR A 15 1.31 -7.39 15.88
N ALA A 16 0.86 -7.07 14.67
CA ALA A 16 0.94 -7.98 13.55
C ALA A 16 2.44 -8.26 13.29
N ILE A 17 2.81 -9.54 13.16
CA ILE A 17 4.11 -9.90 12.60
C ILE A 17 4.23 -9.18 11.25
N ALA A 18 5.28 -8.40 11.05
CA ALA A 18 5.44 -7.63 9.83
C ALA A 18 5.42 -8.56 8.61
N TYR A 19 4.75 -8.12 7.53
CA TYR A 19 4.84 -8.79 6.23
C TYR A 19 6.31 -9.01 5.85
N LYS A 20 6.61 -10.12 5.15
CA LYS A 20 7.96 -10.41 4.68
C LYS A 20 8.29 -9.54 3.46
N ASP A 21 8.79 -8.34 3.75
CA ASP A 21 9.24 -7.37 2.76
C ASP A 21 10.24 -7.99 1.78
N ASN A 22 10.09 -7.68 0.50
CA ASN A 22 10.97 -8.18 -0.56
C ASN A 22 11.01 -7.24 -1.77
N CYS A 23 12.04 -7.42 -2.59
CA CYS A 23 12.21 -6.76 -3.88
C CYS A 23 11.98 -7.74 -5.03
N ASP A 24 11.14 -8.75 -4.81
CA ASP A 24 10.80 -9.73 -5.84
C ASP A 24 9.71 -9.16 -6.76
N GLY A 25 9.73 -9.55 -8.03
CA GLY A 25 8.77 -9.06 -9.01
C GLY A 25 9.05 -9.59 -10.41
N SER A 26 8.58 -8.85 -11.41
CA SER A 26 8.81 -9.16 -12.81
C SER A 26 10.29 -9.04 -13.17
N THR A 27 10.74 -9.79 -14.18
CA THR A 27 12.07 -9.59 -14.78
C THR A 27 12.23 -8.17 -15.34
N ASN A 28 11.13 -7.54 -15.78
CA ASN A 28 11.15 -6.19 -16.31
C ASN A 28 10.96 -5.16 -15.20
N SER A 29 11.64 -4.02 -15.33
CA SER A 29 11.38 -2.85 -14.49
C SER A 29 10.16 -2.08 -15.02
N PRO A 30 9.25 -1.61 -14.15
CA PRO A 30 8.26 -0.62 -14.57
C PRO A 30 8.95 0.69 -14.98
N ASN A 31 8.29 1.48 -15.82
CA ASN A 31 8.74 2.83 -16.13
C ASN A 31 8.54 3.74 -14.90
N LEU A 32 9.60 4.43 -14.47
CA LEU A 32 9.55 5.31 -13.29
C LEU A 32 8.57 6.48 -13.46
N SER A 33 8.48 7.06 -14.65
CA SER A 33 7.55 8.17 -14.91
C SER A 33 6.10 7.71 -14.77
N ASP A 34 5.78 6.52 -15.27
CA ASP A 34 4.47 5.89 -15.07
C ASP A 34 4.17 5.68 -13.58
N CYS A 35 5.16 5.17 -12.82
CA CYS A 35 5.00 4.98 -11.38
C CYS A 35 4.74 6.28 -10.63
N TYR A 36 5.48 7.35 -10.92
CA TYR A 36 5.26 8.63 -10.26
C TYR A 36 3.89 9.23 -10.59
N VAL A 37 3.41 9.09 -11.84
CA VAL A 37 2.04 9.48 -12.19
C VAL A 37 1.00 8.67 -11.41
N GLY A 38 1.22 7.37 -11.23
CA GLY A 38 0.36 6.52 -10.39
C GLY A 38 0.36 6.97 -8.92
N ILE A 39 1.55 7.24 -8.36
CA ILE A 39 1.73 7.70 -6.99
C ILE A 39 1.07 9.06 -6.74
N ASP A 40 1.16 9.99 -7.70
CA ASP A 40 0.58 11.33 -7.57
C ASP A 40 -0.96 11.34 -7.60
N ARG A 41 -1.59 10.25 -8.06
CA ARG A 41 -3.05 10.07 -8.02
C ARG A 41 -3.56 9.51 -6.70
N ILE A 42 -2.68 9.08 -5.80
CA ILE A 42 -3.07 8.59 -4.48
C ILE A 42 -3.53 9.79 -3.66
N ASP A 43 -4.81 9.82 -3.27
CA ASP A 43 -5.31 10.79 -2.30
C ASP A 43 -4.79 10.42 -0.92
N VAL A 44 -3.81 11.18 -0.44
CA VAL A 44 -3.14 10.92 0.84
C VAL A 44 -4.06 11.06 2.05
N GLY A 45 -5.19 11.78 1.91
CA GLY A 45 -6.20 11.95 2.95
C GLY A 45 -7.27 10.86 2.99
N ALA A 46 -7.36 10.03 1.94
CA ALA A 46 -8.31 8.94 1.86
C ALA A 46 -7.80 7.65 2.55
N PHE A 47 -8.74 6.74 2.85
CA PHE A 47 -8.44 5.39 3.29
C PHE A 47 -8.82 4.39 2.20
N TYR A 48 -7.94 3.42 1.95
CA TYR A 48 -8.09 2.44 0.89
C TYR A 48 -8.13 1.03 1.45
N SER A 49 -9.04 0.22 0.91
CA SER A 49 -9.24 -1.18 1.24
C SER A 49 -8.47 -2.10 0.30
N ASP A 50 -8.56 -3.41 0.56
CA ASP A 50 -8.01 -4.45 -0.31
C ASP A 50 -8.33 -4.25 -1.78
N GLY A 51 -7.36 -4.54 -2.62
CA GLY A 51 -7.54 -4.55 -4.06
C GLY A 51 -7.42 -3.19 -4.72
N GLN A 52 -7.26 -2.09 -3.96
CA GLN A 52 -7.12 -0.77 -4.54
C GLN A 52 -5.85 -0.66 -5.39
N GLU A 53 -5.99 -0.19 -6.62
CA GLU A 53 -4.90 -0.03 -7.59
C GLU A 53 -4.72 1.43 -8.00
N PHE A 54 -3.46 1.81 -8.24
CA PHE A 54 -3.03 3.15 -8.70
C PHE A 54 -2.12 3.05 -9.93
N SER A 55 -2.32 1.98 -10.69
CA SER A 55 -1.45 1.58 -11.78
C SER A 55 -1.59 2.51 -13.01
N GLN A 56 -0.48 2.88 -13.63
CA GLN A 56 -0.41 3.73 -14.83
C GLN A 56 0.60 3.10 -15.81
N GLY A 57 0.25 3.03 -17.10
CA GLY A 57 1.12 2.43 -18.12
C GLY A 57 1.70 1.09 -17.67
N SER A 58 3.03 1.00 -17.72
CA SER A 58 3.80 -0.19 -17.33
C SER A 58 3.96 -0.38 -15.81
N CYS A 59 3.55 0.60 -15.00
CA CYS A 59 3.66 0.54 -13.55
C CYS A 59 2.37 0.03 -12.91
N PHE A 60 2.48 -1.05 -12.15
CA PHE A 60 1.45 -1.60 -11.28
C PHE A 60 1.70 -1.15 -9.84
N ILE A 61 0.69 -0.59 -9.19
CA ILE A 61 0.73 -0.22 -7.76
C ILE A 61 -0.56 -0.70 -7.12
N LYS A 62 -0.45 -1.49 -6.05
CA LYS A 62 -1.62 -2.08 -5.38
C LYS A 62 -1.45 -2.18 -3.88
N TYR A 63 -2.53 -1.92 -3.14
CA TYR A 63 -2.67 -2.33 -1.74
C TYR A 63 -3.42 -3.66 -1.65
N ALA A 64 -2.87 -4.63 -0.92
CA ALA A 64 -3.46 -5.95 -0.76
C ALA A 64 -3.44 -6.41 0.71
N ILE A 65 -4.56 -6.96 1.17
CA ILE A 65 -4.72 -7.53 2.54
C ILE A 65 -4.57 -9.06 2.54
N ASN A 66 -4.56 -9.70 1.37
CA ASN A 66 -4.54 -11.16 1.22
C ASN A 66 -5.62 -11.89 2.04
N LYS A 67 -6.87 -11.41 1.96
CA LYS A 67 -8.04 -11.93 2.70
C LYS A 67 -7.91 -11.90 4.23
N SER A 68 -7.03 -11.05 4.79
CA SER A 68 -6.80 -11.01 6.24
C SER A 68 -7.91 -10.32 7.04
N GLY A 69 -8.77 -9.52 6.42
CA GLY A 69 -9.87 -8.80 7.08
C GLY A 69 -10.05 -7.38 6.56
N PRO A 70 -10.95 -6.57 7.14
CA PRO A 70 -11.25 -5.21 6.67
C PRO A 70 -10.17 -4.20 7.09
N TYR A 71 -8.92 -4.48 6.72
CA TYR A 71 -7.78 -3.64 7.03
C TYR A 71 -7.63 -2.58 5.94
N ALA A 72 -8.03 -1.34 6.26
CA ALA A 72 -7.76 -0.19 5.42
C ALA A 72 -6.47 0.51 5.87
N VAL A 73 -5.82 1.22 4.95
CA VAL A 73 -4.69 2.12 5.22
C VAL A 73 -4.92 3.47 4.59
N SER A 74 -4.26 4.51 5.12
CA SER A 74 -4.28 5.82 4.46
C SER A 74 -3.56 5.77 3.11
N GLY A 75 -3.96 6.67 2.21
CA GLY A 75 -3.23 6.90 0.96
C GLY A 75 -1.77 7.28 1.20
N GLN A 76 -1.48 8.03 2.27
CA GLN A 76 -0.10 8.35 2.66
C GLN A 76 0.74 7.09 2.88
N THR A 77 0.23 6.09 3.61
CA THR A 77 0.94 4.82 3.81
C THR A 77 1.23 4.10 2.49
N ILE A 78 0.27 4.12 1.55
CA ILE A 78 0.47 3.51 0.23
C ILE A 78 1.57 4.24 -0.54
N LYS A 79 1.50 5.57 -0.56
CA LYS A 79 2.49 6.44 -1.21
C LYS A 79 3.89 6.22 -0.64
N ASP A 80 4.04 6.21 0.68
CA ASP A 80 5.33 6.04 1.34
C ASP A 80 5.96 4.68 1.00
N LYS A 81 5.17 3.61 1.00
CA LYS A 81 5.65 2.26 0.65
C LYS A 81 6.01 2.14 -0.82
N ALA A 82 5.20 2.72 -1.71
CA ALA A 82 5.51 2.73 -3.14
C ALA A 82 6.82 3.49 -3.43
N LEU A 83 6.99 4.69 -2.86
CA LEU A 83 8.22 5.48 -2.99
C LEU A 83 9.43 4.74 -2.40
N TYR A 84 9.25 4.08 -1.25
CA TYR A 84 10.31 3.28 -0.64
C TYR A 84 10.77 2.15 -1.57
N ILE A 85 9.83 1.40 -2.19
CA ILE A 85 10.14 0.34 -3.15
C ILE A 85 10.91 0.88 -4.35
N LEU A 86 10.45 1.97 -4.96
CA LEU A 86 11.12 2.57 -6.11
C LEU A 86 12.57 2.98 -5.81
N ALA A 87 12.83 3.44 -4.58
CA ALA A 87 14.14 3.93 -4.15
C ALA A 87 15.09 2.83 -3.67
N HIS A 88 14.58 1.74 -3.07
CA HIS A 88 15.42 0.75 -2.37
C HIS A 88 15.47 -0.62 -3.05
N CYS A 89 14.54 -0.93 -3.95
CA CYS A 89 14.56 -2.18 -4.69
C CYS A 89 15.23 -2.04 -6.06
N GLY A 90 16.07 -3.04 -6.39
CA GLY A 90 16.58 -3.21 -7.74
C GLY A 90 15.42 -3.37 -8.73
N HIS A 91 15.57 -2.82 -9.94
CA HIS A 91 14.52 -2.84 -10.98
C HIS A 91 13.17 -2.22 -10.55
N HIS A 92 13.15 -1.39 -9.50
CA HIS A 92 12.02 -0.55 -9.10
C HIS A 92 10.71 -1.31 -8.81
N HIS A 93 10.80 -2.54 -8.30
CA HIS A 93 9.64 -3.36 -7.94
C HIS A 93 9.85 -4.11 -6.63
N GLY A 94 8.75 -4.52 -6.00
CA GLY A 94 8.78 -5.22 -4.72
C GLY A 94 7.44 -5.17 -4.00
N SER A 95 7.40 -5.77 -2.82
CA SER A 95 6.23 -5.80 -1.93
C SER A 95 6.64 -5.52 -0.49
N TYR A 96 6.03 -4.51 0.14
CA TYR A 96 6.36 -4.08 1.49
C TYR A 96 5.13 -3.96 2.38
N GLY A 97 5.28 -4.41 3.63
CA GLY A 97 4.27 -4.39 4.67
C GLY A 97 3.81 -3.00 5.05
N THR A 98 2.52 -2.87 5.30
CA THR A 98 1.88 -1.62 5.74
C THR A 98 1.70 -1.51 7.26
N GLY A 99 2.02 -2.57 8.01
CA GLY A 99 2.03 -2.56 9.48
C GLY A 99 0.64 -2.66 10.14
N ASN A 100 -0.44 -2.77 9.37
CA ASN A 100 -1.81 -2.90 9.90
C ASN A 100 -2.33 -4.35 9.92
N CYS A 101 -1.67 -5.29 9.23
CA CYS A 101 -1.86 -6.74 9.40
C CYS A 101 -0.68 -7.53 8.84
N GLU A 102 -0.59 -8.83 9.17
CA GLU A 102 0.59 -9.66 8.83
C GLU A 102 0.77 -9.93 7.33
N LYS A 103 -0.33 -9.86 6.58
CA LYS A 103 -0.32 -10.10 5.14
C LYS A 103 -0.62 -8.82 4.34
N CYS A 104 -0.76 -7.68 5.02
CA CYS A 104 -1.10 -6.40 4.41
C CYS A 104 0.16 -5.75 3.85
N HIS A 105 0.14 -5.44 2.56
CA HIS A 105 1.30 -4.92 1.86
C HIS A 105 0.92 -4.05 0.68
N VAL A 106 1.87 -3.24 0.25
CA VAL A 106 1.84 -2.49 -1.01
C VAL A 106 2.81 -3.15 -1.96
N THR A 107 2.38 -3.36 -3.19
CA THR A 107 3.22 -3.89 -4.27
C THR A 107 3.43 -2.81 -5.32
N VAL A 108 4.67 -2.68 -5.79
CA VAL A 108 5.00 -2.00 -7.05
C VAL A 108 5.59 -3.05 -7.99
N ASN A 109 5.11 -3.15 -9.22
CA ASN A 109 5.64 -4.13 -10.18
C ASN A 109 5.49 -3.64 -11.63
N TYR A 110 6.18 -4.30 -12.57
CA TYR A 110 5.92 -4.14 -14.00
C TYR A 110 4.60 -4.85 -14.38
N ARG A 111 3.84 -4.22 -15.27
CA ARG A 111 2.72 -4.83 -16.01
C ARG A 111 2.81 -4.47 -17.50
N ASN A 112 2.31 -5.36 -18.36
CA ASN A 112 2.18 -5.13 -19.80
C ASN A 112 0.77 -4.70 -20.16
#